data_AF-A0A5B8SPQ6-F1
#
_entry.id   AF-A0A5B8SPQ6-F1
#
_cell.length_a   1.000
_cell.length_b   1.000
_cell.length_c   1.000
_cell.angle_alpha   90.00
_cell.angle_beta   90.00
_cell.angle_gamma   90.00
#
_symmetry.space_group_name_H-M   'P 1'
#
loop_
_entity.id
_entity.type
_entity.pdbx_description
1 polymer ?
#
loop_
_entity_poly.entity_id
_entity_poly.type
_entity_poly.pdbx_seq_one_letter_code
_entity_poly.pdbx_strand_id
1 'polypeptide(L)' 'MCIPTLVTHSQRDGRIPIGLAQEIAATIPNAQFMSLASDGHLLLGREPAAQEFVEAVRRFIAG' A
#
# COMPACT_ATOMS: atom_id res chain seq x y z
N MET A 1 6.54 -22.42 2.69
CA MET A 1 6.99 -21.24 1.92
C MET A 1 5.85 -20.23 2.01
N CYS A 2 6.08 -18.99 2.48
CA CYS A 2 5.02 -17.99 2.49
C CYS A 2 4.92 -17.34 1.10
N ILE A 3 3.73 -16.87 0.73
CA ILE A 3 3.49 -16.20 -0.55
C ILE A 3 3.89 -14.73 -0.38
N PRO A 4 4.68 -14.13 -1.30
CA PRO A 4 4.99 -12.71 -1.26
C PRO A 4 3.70 -11.88 -1.19
N THR A 5 3.68 -10.88 -0.30
CA THR A 5 2.51 -10.01 -0.12
C THR A 5 2.98 -8.56 0.01
N LEU A 6 2.36 -7.66 -0.74
CA LEU A 6 2.49 -6.21 -0.61
C LEU A 6 1.18 -5.64 -0.07
N VAL A 7 1.26 -4.85 0.99
CA VAL A 7 0.16 -4.09 1.59
C VAL A 7 0.46 -2.60 1.41
N THR A 8 -0.44 -1.87 0.75
CA THR A 8 -0.31 -0.43 0.53
C THR A 8 -1.47 0.34 1.12
N HIS A 9 -1.24 1.53 1.69
CA HIS A 9 -2.31 2.36 2.23
C HIS A 9 -2.00 3.86 2.18
N SER A 10 -3.01 4.70 1.92
CA SER A 10 -2.88 6.16 2.01
C SER A 10 -2.76 6.63 3.46
N GLN A 11 -1.73 7.41 3.78
CA GLN A 11 -1.45 7.85 5.15
C GLN A 11 -2.62 8.58 5.82
N ARG A 12 -3.38 9.34 5.05
CA ARG A 12 -4.47 10.20 5.54
C ARG A 12 -5.82 9.80 4.95
N ASP A 13 -6.01 8.51 4.62
CA ASP A 13 -7.29 7.99 4.14
C ASP A 13 -8.44 8.38 5.08
N GLY A 14 -9.40 9.13 4.55
CA GLY A 14 -10.55 9.64 5.31
C GLY A 14 -11.66 8.61 5.57
N ARG A 15 -11.56 7.39 5.03
CA ARG A 15 -12.53 6.29 5.22
C ARG A 15 -11.99 5.17 6.07
N ILE A 16 -10.75 4.74 5.81
CA ILE A 16 -10.15 3.58 6.46
C ILE A 16 -8.87 3.99 7.20
N PRO A 17 -8.79 3.78 8.53
CA PRO A 17 -7.59 4.08 9.28
C PRO A 17 -6.39 3.27 8.80
N ILE A 18 -5.23 3.92 8.66
CA ILE A 18 -3.97 3.25 8.29
C ILE A 18 -3.56 2.12 9.26
N GLY A 19 -3.99 2.19 10.52
CA GLY A 19 -3.76 1.15 11.53
C GLY A 19 -4.25 -0.23 11.07
N LEU A 20 -5.37 -0.31 10.35
CA LEU A 20 -5.87 -1.59 9.83
C LEU A 20 -4.94 -2.20 8.78
N ALA A 21 -4.35 -1.38 7.91
CA ALA A 21 -3.38 -1.87 6.94
C ALA A 21 -2.07 -2.31 7.60
N GLN A 22 -1.64 -1.61 8.66
CA GLN A 22 -0.48 -2.00 9.47
C GLN A 22 -0.72 -3.34 10.18
N GLU A 23 -1.91 -3.55 10.76
CA GLU A 23 -2.32 -4.81 11.37
C GLU A 23 -2.31 -5.96 10.35
N ILE A 24 -2.91 -5.75 9.16
CA ILE A 24 -2.88 -6.76 8.08
C ILE A 24 -1.44 -7.13 7.73
N ALA A 25 -0.57 -6.15 7.52
CA ALA A 25 0.83 -6.39 7.20
C ALA A 25 1.57 -7.17 8.31
N ALA A 26 1.28 -6.87 9.58
CA ALA A 26 1.88 -7.56 10.72
C ALA A 26 1.43 -9.03 10.84
N THR A 27 0.23 -9.37 10.36
CA THR A 27 -0.29 -10.76 10.41
C THR A 27 0.24 -11.66 9.30
N ILE A 28 0.75 -11.11 8.20
CA ILE A 28 1.21 -11.88 7.04
C ILE A 28 2.73 -12.06 7.10
N PRO A 29 3.25 -13.29 7.18
CA PRO A 29 4.68 -13.53 7.20
C PRO A 29 5.38 -12.94 5.96
N ASN A 30 6.44 -12.17 6.19
CA ASN A 30 7.24 -11.49 5.16
C ASN A 30 6.46 -10.51 4.27
N ALA A 31 5.32 -9.98 4.73
CA ALA A 31 4.64 -8.92 4.01
C ALA A 31 5.46 -7.62 3.99
N GLN A 32 5.40 -6.94 2.85
CA GLN A 32 5.92 -5.59 2.69
C GLN A 32 4.79 -4.60 2.93
N PHE A 33 5.00 -3.61 3.78
CA PHE A 33 4.06 -2.52 3.99
C PHE A 33 4.62 -1.22 3.38
N MET A 34 3.80 -0.53 2.58
CA MET A 34 4.15 0.77 2.02
C MET A 34 3.00 1.76 2.19
N SER A 35 3.29 2.87 2.87
CA SER A 35 2.33 3.97 3.00
C SER A 35 2.50 4.99 1.88
N LEU A 36 1.40 5.49 1.32
CA LEU A 36 1.38 6.52 0.28
C LEU A 36 1.09 7.88 0.88
N ALA A 37 1.80 8.92 0.46
CA ALA A 37 1.58 10.30 0.89
C ALA A 37 0.32 10.90 0.23
N SER A 38 -0.86 10.34 0.56
CA SER A 38 -2.17 10.75 0.04
C SER A 38 -3.21 10.76 1.16
N ASP A 39 -4.25 11.59 0.99
CA ASP A 39 -5.49 11.56 1.76
C ASP A 39 -6.64 10.88 1.01
N GLY A 40 -6.42 10.49 -0.25
CA GLY A 40 -7.37 9.79 -1.07
C GLY A 40 -7.50 8.33 -0.66
N HIS A 41 -8.73 7.90 -0.36
CA HIS A 41 -9.08 6.48 -0.31
C HIS A 41 -8.96 5.82 -1.69
N LEU A 42 -9.30 6.58 -2.74
CA LEU A 42 -9.08 6.21 -4.13
C LEU A 42 -7.95 7.08 -4.67
N LEU A 43 -6.89 6.45 -5.16
CA LEU A 43 -5.80 7.15 -5.84
C LEU A 43 -6.29 7.56 -7.23
N LEU A 44 -6.36 8.85 -7.49
CA LEU A 44 -6.72 9.36 -8.80
C LEU A 44 -5.46 9.38 -9.67
N GLY A 45 -5.51 8.86 -10.90
CA GLY A 45 -4.31 8.69 -11.75
C GLY A 45 -3.49 9.95 -12.07
N ARG A 46 -3.98 11.14 -11.71
CA ARG A 46 -3.28 12.43 -11.84
C ARG A 46 -2.47 12.83 -10.61
N GLU A 47 -2.60 12.14 -9.49
CA GLU A 47 -1.90 12.46 -8.25
C GLU A 47 -0.55 11.72 -8.17
N PRO A 48 0.49 12.31 -7.57
CA PRO A 48 1.80 11.67 -7.43
C PRO A 48 1.73 10.30 -6.74
N ALA A 49 0.87 10.15 -5.72
CA ALA A 49 0.70 8.89 -4.99
C ALA A 49 0.16 7.75 -5.87
N ALA A 50 -0.62 8.04 -6.93
CA ALA A 50 -1.04 7.02 -7.88
C ALA A 50 0.14 6.47 -8.69
N GLN A 51 1.09 7.34 -9.06
CA GLN A 51 2.31 6.92 -9.74
C GLN A 51 3.19 6.09 -8.80
N GLU A 52 3.42 6.56 -7.57
CA GLU A 52 4.19 5.83 -6.56
C GLU A 52 3.60 4.43 -6.30
N PHE A 53 2.27 4.32 -6.20
CA PHE A 53 1.57 3.05 -6.06
C PHE A 53 1.84 2.11 -7.24
N VAL A 54 1.71 2.60 -8.48
CA VAL A 54 1.96 1.79 -9.68
C VAL A 54 3.42 1.32 -9.74
N GLU A 55 4.37 2.18 -9.39
CA GLU A 55 5.79 1.83 -9.33
C GLU A 55 6.07 0.76 -8.27
N ALA A 56 5.46 0.87 -7.08
CA ALA A 56 5.57 -0.12 -6.03
C ALA A 56 5.01 -1.48 -6.45
N VAL A 57 3.84 -1.50 -7.08
CA VAL A 57 3.23 -2.73 -7.61
C VAL A 57 4.10 -3.35 -8.69
N ARG A 58 4.61 -2.55 -9.63
CA ARG A 58 5.53 -3.04 -10.68
C ARG A 58 6.79 -3.65 -10.09
N ARG A 59 7.41 -2.98 -9.11
CA ARG A 59 8.62 -3.48 -8.42
C ARG A 59 8.35 -4.78 -7.68
N PHE A 60 7.18 -4.90 -7.05
CA PHE A 60 6.80 -6.09 -6.30
C PHE A 60 6.55 -7.30 -7.21
N ILE A 61 5.89 -7.10 -8.35
CA ILE A 61 5.60 -8.16 -9.32
C ILE A 61 6.85 -8.56 -10.12
N ALA A 62 7.76 -7.62 -10.36
CA ALA A 62 9.03 -7.88 -11.07
C ALA A 62 10.06 -8.65 -10.23
N GLY A 63 9.66 -9.18 -9.06
CA GLY A 63 10.51 -9.95 -8.14
C GLY A 63 11.35 -11.04 -8.79
#